data_AF-A0A0F8W2P9-F1
#
_entry.id   AF-A0A0F8W2P9-F1
#
_cell.length_a   1.000
_cell.length_b   1.000
_cell.length_c   1.000
_cell.angle_alpha   90.00
_cell.angle_beta   90.00
_cell.angle_gamma   90.00
#
_symmetry.space_group_name_H-M   'P 1'
#
loop_
_entity.id
_entity.type
_entity.pdbx_description
1 polymer ?
#
loop_
_entity_poly.entity_id
_entity_poly.type
_entity_poly.pdbx_seq_one_letter_code
_entity_poly.pdbx_strand_id
1 'polypeptide(L)'
;QEVGQKLSVEGERAAQTELAQLKAEAVLQSRREAVDRADLINSFNQKAQKLFTDADAQADLSREGALVALGQGFDDLENEARQSFQGSDVGRLILEERLSVAKGGIIGRATERGRVIGQKKVEATIGGYINSARTAVTFDPDSVDGHITNTLRRAQEDFGAFDPTQERLFNQSIPATLGSAAITSYIMRGKFGKAEALMQRPDMAAAIGEVRLKQLTGQLGAARAAIAKAALALRSKDVKGVPRDVFDALPEPEKQRLLGTTPKPQARILSDKETKDKGFEEGTVVQVTVGKGGTEKFEILQKPEDTLKEIEDEAAARERGKLGSRLESMQSILATAGAPP
;
A
#
# COMPACT_ATOMS: atom_id res chain seq x y z
N GLN A 1 -22.24 -105.67 -15.84
CA GLN A 1 -21.19 -104.89 -15.14
C GLN A 1 -20.57 -103.84 -16.05
N GLU A 2 -20.17 -104.18 -17.28
CA GLU A 2 -19.55 -103.22 -18.22
C GLU A 2 -20.42 -102.01 -18.57
N VAL A 3 -21.73 -102.21 -18.81
CA VAL A 3 -22.68 -101.11 -19.08
C VAL A 3 -22.81 -100.15 -17.89
N GLY A 4 -22.79 -100.67 -16.65
CA GLY A 4 -22.86 -99.85 -15.44
C GLY A 4 -21.62 -98.98 -15.23
N GLN A 5 -20.43 -99.50 -15.55
CA GLN A 5 -19.20 -98.72 -15.50
C GLN A 5 -19.16 -97.61 -16.56
N LYS A 6 -19.63 -97.88 -17.79
CA LYS A 6 -19.73 -96.85 -18.84
C LYS A 6 -20.69 -95.72 -18.45
N LEU A 7 -21.88 -96.06 -17.92
CA LEU A 7 -22.85 -95.07 -17.45
C LEU A 7 -22.32 -94.22 -16.28
N SER A 8 -21.54 -94.80 -15.37
CA SER A 8 -20.91 -94.06 -14.26
C SER A 8 -19.90 -93.02 -14.76
N VAL A 9 -19.04 -93.41 -15.70
CA VAL A 9 -18.03 -92.51 -16.28
C VAL A 9 -18.67 -91.39 -17.10
N GLU A 10 -19.74 -91.68 -17.84
CA GLU A 10 -20.49 -90.67 -18.58
C GLU A 10 -21.22 -89.69 -17.65
N GLY A 11 -21.80 -90.18 -16.55
CA GLY A 11 -22.40 -89.34 -15.52
C GLY A 11 -21.40 -88.40 -14.84
N GLU A 12 -20.21 -88.91 -14.49
CA GLU A 12 -19.13 -88.08 -13.94
C GLU A 12 -18.65 -87.00 -14.91
N ARG A 13 -18.50 -87.34 -16.20
CA ARG A 13 -18.12 -86.37 -17.24
C ARG A 13 -19.20 -85.30 -17.44
N ALA A 14 -20.47 -85.67 -17.41
CA ALA A 14 -21.57 -84.72 -17.50
C ALA A 14 -21.57 -83.76 -16.30
N ALA A 15 -21.45 -84.28 -15.08
CA ALA A 15 -21.37 -83.48 -13.86
C ALA A 15 -20.16 -82.54 -13.84
N GLN A 16 -19.00 -83.00 -14.32
CA GLN A 16 -17.80 -82.14 -14.46
C GLN A 16 -17.99 -81.04 -15.49
N THR A 17 -18.68 -81.33 -16.60
CA THR A 17 -18.97 -80.35 -17.66
C THR A 17 -19.94 -79.29 -17.15
N GLU A 18 -21.01 -79.68 -16.45
CA GLU A 18 -21.97 -78.77 -15.84
C GLU A 18 -21.30 -77.89 -14.77
N LEU A 19 -20.48 -78.48 -13.89
CA LEU A 19 -19.70 -77.72 -12.90
C LEU A 19 -18.74 -76.74 -13.56
N ALA A 20 -18.11 -77.11 -14.68
CA ALA A 20 -17.24 -76.22 -15.44
C ALA A 20 -18.02 -75.06 -16.08
N GLN A 21 -19.22 -75.32 -16.60
CA GLN A 21 -20.11 -74.28 -17.14
C GLN A 21 -20.55 -73.29 -16.05
N LEU A 22 -21.02 -73.78 -14.90
CA LEU A 22 -21.39 -72.92 -13.77
C LEU A 22 -20.22 -72.06 -13.28
N LYS A 23 -19.01 -72.62 -13.22
CA LYS A 23 -17.79 -71.84 -12.89
C LYS A 23 -17.48 -70.78 -13.96
N ALA A 24 -17.63 -71.11 -15.24
CA ALA A 24 -17.39 -70.17 -16.33
C ALA A 24 -18.42 -69.02 -16.30
N GLU A 25 -19.69 -69.31 -16.06
CA GLU A 25 -20.75 -68.31 -15.91
C GLU A 25 -20.52 -67.41 -14.70
N ALA A 26 -20.13 -67.97 -13.55
CA ALA A 26 -19.79 -67.20 -12.35
C ALA A 26 -18.60 -66.24 -12.61
N VAL A 27 -17.58 -66.68 -13.36
CA VAL A 27 -16.45 -65.84 -13.75
C VAL A 27 -16.89 -64.72 -14.71
N LEU A 28 -17.75 -65.02 -15.68
CA LEU A 28 -18.27 -64.02 -16.62
C LEU A 28 -19.15 -63.00 -15.90
N GLN A 29 -20.00 -63.42 -14.97
CA GLN A 29 -20.80 -62.54 -14.14
C GLN A 29 -19.90 -61.64 -13.27
N SER A 30 -18.92 -62.22 -12.58
CA SER A 30 -17.96 -61.45 -11.77
C SER A 30 -17.22 -60.39 -12.58
N ARG A 31 -16.85 -60.70 -13.84
CA ARG A 31 -16.24 -59.74 -14.77
C ARG A 31 -17.19 -58.62 -15.17
N ARG A 32 -18.45 -58.93 -15.49
CA ARG A 32 -19.47 -57.91 -15.82
C ARG A 32 -19.69 -56.97 -14.64
N GLU A 33 -19.87 -57.52 -13.44
CA GLU A 33 -20.02 -56.73 -12.22
C GLU A 33 -18.78 -55.86 -11.94
N ALA A 34 -17.58 -56.34 -12.25
CA ALA A 34 -16.37 -55.55 -12.10
C ALA A 34 -16.33 -54.33 -13.05
N VAL A 35 -16.80 -54.49 -14.28
CA VAL A 35 -16.93 -53.38 -15.25
C VAL A 35 -17.98 -52.38 -14.77
N ASP A 36 -19.16 -52.86 -14.38
CA ASP A 36 -20.24 -51.99 -13.89
C ASP A 36 -19.80 -51.17 -12.67
N ARG A 37 -19.08 -51.80 -11.72
CA ARG A 37 -18.50 -51.08 -10.57
C ARG A 37 -17.50 -50.01 -11.02
N ALA A 38 -16.63 -50.33 -11.97
CA ALA A 38 -15.63 -49.39 -12.47
C ALA A 38 -16.30 -48.16 -13.11
N ASP A 39 -17.36 -48.38 -13.90
CA ASP A 39 -18.12 -47.31 -14.54
C ASP A 39 -18.84 -46.41 -13.51
N LEU A 40 -19.45 -47.01 -12.48
CA LEU A 40 -20.08 -46.27 -11.39
C LEU A 40 -19.07 -45.45 -10.58
N ILE A 41 -17.90 -46.02 -10.25
CA ILE A 41 -16.83 -45.31 -9.55
C ILE A 41 -16.30 -44.15 -10.41
N ASN A 42 -16.15 -44.36 -11.73
CA ASN A 42 -15.72 -43.31 -12.64
C ASN A 42 -16.75 -42.17 -12.72
N SER A 43 -18.04 -42.50 -12.85
CA SER A 43 -19.14 -41.54 -12.84
C SER A 43 -19.19 -40.75 -11.52
N PHE A 44 -19.08 -41.43 -10.37
CA PHE A 44 -18.99 -40.80 -9.06
C PHE A 44 -17.83 -39.80 -9.01
N ASN A 45 -16.62 -40.21 -9.40
CA ASN A 45 -15.44 -39.34 -9.38
C ASN A 45 -15.61 -38.10 -10.25
N GLN A 46 -16.19 -38.24 -11.45
CA GLN A 46 -16.45 -37.11 -12.35
C GLN A 46 -17.46 -36.12 -11.75
N LYS A 47 -18.59 -36.62 -11.24
CA LYS A 47 -19.62 -35.79 -10.62
C LYS A 47 -19.12 -35.13 -9.34
N ALA A 48 -18.40 -35.86 -8.48
CA ALA A 48 -17.85 -35.34 -7.25
C ALA A 48 -16.75 -34.29 -7.51
N GLN A 49 -15.91 -34.50 -8.54
CA GLN A 49 -14.93 -33.50 -8.97
C GLN A 49 -15.61 -32.23 -9.48
N LYS A 50 -16.69 -32.36 -10.26
CA LYS A 50 -17.48 -31.22 -10.72
C LYS A 50 -18.09 -30.45 -9.54
N LEU A 51 -18.75 -31.15 -8.62
CA LEU A 51 -19.35 -30.56 -7.42
C LEU A 51 -18.29 -29.82 -6.58
N PHE A 52 -17.11 -30.42 -6.41
CA PHE A 52 -15.98 -29.77 -5.74
C PHE A 52 -15.55 -28.48 -6.45
N THR A 53 -15.40 -28.50 -7.78
CA THR A 53 -15.01 -27.33 -8.56
C THR A 53 -16.06 -26.22 -8.51
N ASP A 54 -17.34 -26.58 -8.60
CA ASP A 54 -18.45 -25.62 -8.49
C ASP A 54 -18.48 -24.99 -7.09
N ALA A 55 -18.26 -25.78 -6.03
CA ALA A 55 -18.16 -25.29 -4.66
C ALA A 55 -16.92 -24.39 -4.44
N ASP A 56 -15.75 -24.73 -4.99
CA ASP A 56 -14.55 -23.87 -4.90
C ASP A 56 -14.74 -22.53 -5.64
N ALA A 57 -15.57 -22.51 -6.69
CA ALA A 57 -15.86 -21.30 -7.46
C ALA A 57 -16.92 -20.40 -6.81
N GLN A 58 -17.95 -21.00 -6.21
CA GLN A 58 -19.14 -20.27 -5.72
C GLN A 58 -19.14 -20.04 -4.22
N ALA A 59 -18.50 -20.92 -3.46
CA ALA A 59 -18.57 -20.92 -2.00
C ALA A 59 -17.20 -20.67 -1.38
N ASP A 60 -17.23 -19.99 -0.24
CA ASP A 60 -16.08 -19.86 0.63
C ASP A 60 -15.86 -21.17 1.38
N LEU A 61 -15.06 -22.09 0.82
CA LEU A 61 -14.77 -23.40 1.42
C LEU A 61 -14.09 -23.31 2.80
N SER A 62 -13.66 -22.13 3.26
CA SER A 62 -13.23 -21.95 4.65
C SER A 62 -14.41 -21.89 5.64
N ARG A 63 -15.66 -21.78 5.18
CA ARG A 63 -16.84 -21.79 6.04
C ARG A 63 -17.28 -23.22 6.30
N GLU A 64 -17.55 -23.52 7.57
CA GLU A 64 -18.03 -24.83 8.00
C GLU A 64 -19.29 -25.26 7.23
N GLY A 65 -20.27 -24.37 7.07
CA GLY A 65 -21.50 -24.67 6.33
C GLY A 65 -21.27 -25.06 4.86
N ALA A 66 -20.23 -24.52 4.22
CA ALA A 66 -19.90 -24.88 2.83
C ALA A 66 -19.30 -26.30 2.75
N LEU A 67 -18.44 -26.67 3.71
CA LEU A 67 -17.88 -28.03 3.78
C LEU A 67 -18.96 -29.06 4.13
N VAL A 68 -19.90 -28.72 5.02
CA VAL A 68 -21.04 -29.59 5.35
C VAL A 68 -21.93 -29.82 4.13
N ALA A 69 -22.31 -28.77 3.41
CA ALA A 69 -23.12 -28.88 2.20
C ALA A 69 -22.40 -29.70 1.10
N LEU A 70 -21.09 -29.51 0.95
CA LEU A 70 -20.28 -30.31 0.03
C LEU A 70 -20.23 -31.78 0.44
N GLY A 71 -20.08 -32.07 1.74
CA GLY A 71 -20.13 -33.42 2.28
C GLY A 71 -21.45 -34.13 1.99
N GLN A 72 -22.58 -33.44 2.21
CA GLN A 72 -23.91 -33.94 1.87
C GLN A 72 -24.04 -34.25 0.38
N GLY A 73 -23.53 -33.39 -0.50
CA GLY A 73 -23.55 -33.67 -1.93
C GLY A 73 -22.72 -34.90 -2.33
N PHE A 74 -21.63 -35.21 -1.60
CA PHE A 74 -20.90 -36.47 -1.80
C PHE A 74 -21.67 -37.68 -1.27
N ASP A 75 -22.39 -37.55 -0.15
CA ASP A 75 -23.28 -38.59 0.37
C ASP A 75 -24.38 -38.95 -0.65
N ASP A 76 -24.98 -37.94 -1.28
CA ASP A 76 -26.02 -38.12 -2.30
C ASP A 76 -25.48 -38.85 -3.53
N LEU A 77 -24.29 -38.48 -4.03
CA LEU A 77 -23.64 -39.15 -5.16
C LEU A 77 -23.26 -40.59 -4.84
N GLU A 78 -22.81 -40.86 -3.61
CA GLU A 78 -22.49 -42.21 -3.14
C GLU A 78 -23.75 -43.07 -3.09
N ASN A 79 -24.85 -42.54 -2.56
CA ASN A 79 -26.15 -43.21 -2.51
C ASN A 79 -26.70 -43.50 -3.92
N GLU A 80 -26.58 -42.55 -4.86
CA GLU A 80 -26.96 -42.74 -6.26
C GLU A 80 -26.21 -43.93 -6.90
N ALA A 81 -24.89 -43.99 -6.69
CA ALA A 81 -24.04 -45.06 -7.23
C ALA A 81 -24.41 -46.44 -6.62
N ARG A 82 -24.66 -46.50 -5.31
CA ARG A 82 -25.10 -47.73 -4.62
C ARG A 82 -26.45 -48.25 -5.14
N GLN A 83 -27.43 -47.35 -5.31
CA GLN A 83 -28.76 -47.71 -5.82
C GLN A 83 -28.73 -48.14 -7.29
N SER A 84 -27.79 -47.62 -8.07
CA SER A 84 -27.64 -47.95 -9.50
C SER A 84 -27.02 -49.34 -9.73
N PHE A 85 -26.33 -49.91 -8.74
CA PHE A 85 -25.66 -51.19 -8.89
C PHE A 85 -26.61 -52.40 -8.72
N GLN A 86 -26.81 -53.15 -9.80
CA GLN A 86 -27.70 -54.31 -9.87
C GLN A 86 -26.98 -55.67 -9.68
N GLY A 87 -25.69 -55.67 -9.35
CA GLY A 87 -24.91 -56.89 -9.17
C GLY A 87 -25.12 -57.59 -7.82
N SER A 88 -24.31 -58.61 -7.56
CA SER A 88 -24.32 -59.39 -6.32
C SER A 88 -24.05 -58.56 -5.04
N ASP A 89 -24.43 -59.09 -3.88
CA ASP A 89 -24.15 -58.47 -2.57
C ASP A 89 -22.65 -58.31 -2.31
N VAL A 90 -21.83 -59.28 -2.74
CA VAL A 90 -20.36 -59.18 -2.67
C VAL A 90 -19.87 -58.02 -3.53
N GLY A 91 -20.42 -57.86 -4.74
CA GLY A 91 -20.15 -56.72 -5.60
C GLY A 91 -20.52 -55.39 -4.95
N ARG A 92 -21.66 -55.32 -4.26
CA ARG A 92 -22.09 -54.12 -3.52
C ARG A 92 -21.09 -53.74 -2.44
N LEU A 93 -20.66 -54.68 -1.60
CA LEU A 93 -19.67 -54.41 -0.55
C LEU A 93 -18.35 -53.85 -1.12
N ILE A 94 -17.86 -54.43 -2.22
CA ILE A 94 -16.65 -53.95 -2.91
C ILE A 94 -16.87 -52.53 -3.46
N LEU A 95 -18.04 -52.24 -4.03
CA LEU A 95 -18.37 -50.91 -4.52
C LEU A 95 -18.41 -49.88 -3.38
N GLU A 96 -19.06 -50.20 -2.26
CA GLU A 96 -19.17 -49.33 -1.09
C GLU A 96 -17.80 -48.96 -0.51
N GLU A 97 -16.91 -49.94 -0.35
CA GLU A 97 -15.54 -49.70 0.09
C GLU A 97 -14.81 -48.72 -0.84
N ARG A 98 -14.91 -48.94 -2.16
CA ARG A 98 -14.24 -48.12 -3.17
C ARG A 98 -14.81 -46.70 -3.23
N LEU A 99 -16.12 -46.54 -3.11
CA LEU A 99 -16.78 -45.23 -3.04
C LEU A 99 -16.36 -44.46 -1.79
N SER A 100 -16.31 -45.14 -0.63
CA SER A 100 -15.85 -44.54 0.63
C SER A 100 -14.41 -44.03 0.53
N VAL A 101 -13.49 -44.81 -0.06
CA VAL A 101 -12.11 -44.38 -0.31
C VAL A 101 -12.06 -43.18 -1.26
N ALA A 102 -12.82 -43.22 -2.36
CA ALA A 102 -12.87 -42.13 -3.33
C ALA A 102 -13.37 -40.82 -2.69
N LYS A 103 -14.47 -40.91 -1.95
CA LYS A 103 -15.05 -39.79 -1.18
C LYS A 103 -14.07 -39.22 -0.16
N GLY A 104 -13.40 -40.08 0.62
CA GLY A 104 -12.39 -39.65 1.59
C GLY A 104 -11.25 -38.85 0.94
N GLY A 105 -10.80 -39.26 -0.24
CA GLY A 105 -9.80 -38.51 -1.01
C GLY A 105 -10.27 -37.13 -1.44
N ILE A 106 -11.53 -36.98 -1.86
CA ILE A 106 -12.08 -35.68 -2.28
C ILE A 106 -12.34 -34.77 -1.07
N ILE A 107 -12.89 -35.30 0.03
CA ILE A 107 -13.09 -34.57 1.28
C ILE A 107 -11.75 -34.05 1.82
N GLY A 108 -10.71 -34.89 1.83
CA GLY A 108 -9.37 -34.47 2.25
C GLY A 108 -8.84 -33.28 1.45
N ARG A 109 -9.02 -33.28 0.11
CA ARG A 109 -8.68 -32.15 -0.75
C ARG A 109 -9.52 -30.91 -0.45
N ALA A 110 -10.80 -31.07 -0.17
CA ALA A 110 -11.69 -29.96 0.16
C ALA A 110 -11.35 -29.29 1.50
N THR A 111 -11.07 -30.08 2.53
CA THR A 111 -10.61 -29.58 3.83
C THR A 111 -9.29 -28.83 3.68
N GLU A 112 -8.32 -29.40 2.95
CA GLU A 112 -7.04 -28.73 2.72
C GLU A 112 -7.21 -27.43 1.93
N ARG A 113 -8.09 -27.41 0.93
CA ARG A 113 -8.42 -26.20 0.17
C ARG A 113 -9.07 -25.13 1.05
N GLY A 114 -10.04 -25.51 1.89
CA GLY A 114 -10.68 -24.62 2.86
C GLY A 114 -9.67 -24.03 3.84
N ARG A 115 -8.72 -24.83 4.32
CA ARG A 115 -7.60 -24.38 5.16
C ARG A 115 -6.74 -23.33 4.46
N VAL A 116 -6.35 -23.58 3.20
CA VAL A 116 -5.54 -22.63 2.41
C VAL A 116 -6.29 -21.32 2.13
N ILE A 117 -7.59 -21.38 1.82
CA ILE A 117 -8.42 -20.17 1.64
C ILE A 117 -8.52 -19.38 2.95
N GLY A 118 -8.79 -20.07 4.06
CA GLY A 118 -8.81 -19.47 5.40
C GLY A 118 -7.50 -18.77 5.71
N GLN A 119 -6.36 -19.45 5.50
CA GLN A 119 -5.03 -18.87 5.70
C GLN A 119 -4.81 -17.62 4.84
N LYS A 120 -5.18 -17.63 3.55
CA LYS A 120 -5.05 -16.44 2.68
C LYS A 120 -5.91 -15.27 3.16
N LYS A 121 -7.10 -15.52 3.69
CA LYS A 121 -7.95 -14.47 4.26
C LYS A 121 -7.36 -13.87 5.51
N VAL A 122 -6.78 -14.70 6.37
CA VAL A 122 -6.02 -14.27 7.55
C VAL A 122 -4.87 -13.37 7.11
N GLU A 123 -4.05 -13.82 6.16
CA GLU A 123 -2.94 -13.06 5.61
C GLU A 123 -3.39 -11.73 4.97
N ALA A 124 -4.49 -11.72 4.22
CA ALA A 124 -5.01 -10.51 3.57
C ALA A 124 -5.54 -9.48 4.58
N THR A 125 -6.30 -9.92 5.57
CA THR A 125 -6.88 -9.06 6.60
C THR A 125 -5.78 -8.49 7.49
N ILE A 126 -4.86 -9.35 7.95
CA ILE A 126 -3.76 -8.90 8.81
C ILE A 126 -2.77 -8.06 8.02
N GLY A 127 -2.47 -8.41 6.78
CA GLY A 127 -1.72 -7.56 5.86
C GLY A 127 -2.39 -6.19 5.70
N GLY A 128 -3.72 -6.14 5.62
CA GLY A 128 -4.52 -4.91 5.62
C GLY A 128 -4.34 -4.08 6.90
N TYR A 129 -4.40 -4.70 8.07
CA TYR A 129 -4.16 -4.03 9.35
C TYR A 129 -2.74 -3.50 9.49
N ILE A 130 -1.75 -4.33 9.18
CA ILE A 130 -0.34 -3.96 9.22
C ILE A 130 -0.08 -2.80 8.25
N ASN A 131 -0.61 -2.86 7.02
CA ASN A 131 -0.39 -1.81 6.03
C ASN A 131 -1.06 -0.48 6.44
N SER A 132 -2.29 -0.55 6.97
CA SER A 132 -3.00 0.64 7.47
C SER A 132 -2.25 1.28 8.64
N ALA A 133 -1.83 0.48 9.61
CA ALA A 133 -1.04 0.93 10.75
C ALA A 133 0.33 1.47 10.32
N ARG A 134 1.00 0.82 9.36
CA ARG A 134 2.26 1.28 8.79
C ARG A 134 2.12 2.67 8.16
N THR A 135 1.07 2.89 7.37
CA THR A 135 0.80 4.21 6.78
C THR A 135 0.60 5.24 7.88
N ALA A 136 -0.22 4.95 8.89
CA ALA A 136 -0.46 5.86 10.02
C ALA A 136 0.84 6.19 10.78
N VAL A 137 1.65 5.19 11.13
CA VAL A 137 2.96 5.35 11.80
C VAL A 137 3.95 6.11 10.93
N THR A 138 3.88 5.97 9.59
CA THR A 138 4.72 6.76 8.69
C THR A 138 4.37 8.25 8.78
N PHE A 139 3.10 8.60 8.97
CA PHE A 139 2.63 9.99 9.15
C PHE A 139 2.82 10.50 10.58
N ASP A 140 2.67 9.64 11.59
CA ASP A 140 2.87 9.97 12.99
C ASP A 140 3.71 8.90 13.70
N PRO A 141 5.05 8.96 13.62
CA PRO A 141 5.92 7.94 14.20
C PRO A 141 5.96 7.96 15.73
N ASP A 142 5.42 9.01 16.38
CA ASP A 142 5.30 9.09 17.83
C ASP A 142 4.16 8.16 18.35
N SER A 143 3.25 7.73 17.47
CA SER A 143 2.12 6.86 17.79
C SER A 143 2.38 5.34 17.62
N VAL A 144 3.64 4.95 17.37
CA VAL A 144 4.02 3.55 17.00
C VAL A 144 3.53 2.51 18.01
N ASP A 145 3.68 2.75 19.30
CA ASP A 145 3.27 1.80 20.34
C ASP A 145 1.74 1.61 20.38
N GLY A 146 0.99 2.71 20.26
CA GLY A 146 -0.47 2.68 20.19
C GLY A 146 -0.97 1.92 18.97
N HIS A 147 -0.30 2.07 17.81
CA HIS A 147 -0.63 1.31 16.61
C HIS A 147 -0.25 -0.17 16.73
N ILE A 148 0.84 -0.54 17.39
CA ILE A 148 1.18 -1.94 17.67
C ILE A 148 0.08 -2.60 18.51
N THR A 149 -0.28 -2.00 19.64
CA THR A 149 -1.32 -2.53 20.53
C THR A 149 -2.67 -2.64 19.83
N ASN A 150 -3.08 -1.60 19.09
CA ASN A 150 -4.37 -1.61 18.38
C ASN A 150 -4.39 -2.64 17.24
N THR A 151 -3.28 -2.80 16.52
CA THR A 151 -3.18 -3.79 15.43
C THR A 151 -3.25 -5.21 15.97
N LEU A 152 -2.53 -5.51 17.06
CA LEU A 152 -2.59 -6.80 17.74
C LEU A 152 -3.99 -7.11 18.26
N ARG A 153 -4.63 -6.14 18.93
CA ARG A 153 -6.01 -6.29 19.43
C ARG A 153 -7.00 -6.57 18.30
N ARG A 154 -6.95 -5.82 17.20
CA ARG A 154 -7.84 -6.04 16.03
C ARG A 154 -7.61 -7.40 15.39
N ALA A 155 -6.35 -7.82 15.28
CA ALA A 155 -6.03 -9.15 14.79
C ALA A 155 -6.61 -10.24 15.71
N GLN A 156 -6.53 -10.08 17.03
CA GLN A 156 -7.15 -11.02 17.97
C GLN A 156 -8.69 -11.02 17.91
N GLU A 157 -9.32 -9.86 17.73
CA GLU A 157 -10.79 -9.74 17.61
C GLU A 157 -11.33 -10.46 16.37
N ASP A 158 -10.65 -10.35 15.23
CA ASP A 158 -11.12 -10.93 13.96
C ASP A 158 -10.87 -12.42 13.81
N PHE A 159 -9.78 -12.92 14.40
CA PHE A 159 -9.38 -14.33 14.25
C PHE A 159 -9.73 -15.20 15.46
N GLY A 160 -10.23 -14.60 16.54
CA GLY A 160 -10.43 -15.29 17.80
C GLY A 160 -9.09 -15.78 18.37
N ALA A 161 -9.02 -17.07 18.72
CA ALA A 161 -7.79 -17.67 19.20
C ALA A 161 -6.89 -18.05 18.01
N PHE A 162 -5.83 -17.28 17.79
CA PHE A 162 -4.71 -17.71 16.96
C PHE A 162 -4.17 -19.04 17.47
N ASP A 163 -3.70 -19.91 16.57
CA ASP A 163 -2.83 -20.99 17.02
C ASP A 163 -1.53 -20.38 17.61
N PRO A 164 -0.86 -21.05 18.57
CA PRO A 164 0.32 -20.49 19.23
C PRO A 164 1.48 -20.13 18.29
N THR A 165 1.54 -20.74 17.10
CA THR A 165 2.55 -20.44 16.08
C THR A 165 2.19 -19.15 15.36
N GLN A 166 0.93 -18.99 14.94
CA GLN A 166 0.42 -17.76 14.34
C GLN A 166 0.57 -16.57 15.28
N GLU A 167 0.15 -16.72 16.54
CA GLU A 167 0.27 -15.67 17.55
C GLU A 167 1.73 -15.20 17.71
N ARG A 168 2.67 -16.14 17.77
CA ARG A 168 4.10 -15.84 17.85
C ARG A 168 4.59 -15.06 16.64
N LEU A 169 4.20 -15.48 15.42
CA LEU A 169 4.58 -14.80 14.19
C LEU A 169 3.99 -13.38 14.12
N PHE A 170 2.76 -13.17 14.59
CA PHE A 170 2.14 -11.84 14.64
C PHE A 170 2.79 -10.92 15.66
N ASN A 171 3.04 -11.44 16.86
CA ASN A 171 3.72 -10.71 17.93
C ASN A 171 5.15 -10.31 17.54
N GLN A 172 5.79 -11.00 16.59
CA GLN A 172 7.08 -10.62 16.03
C GLN A 172 6.95 -9.66 14.84
N SER A 173 6.10 -9.97 13.87
CA SER A 173 6.02 -9.23 12.60
C SER A 173 5.42 -7.83 12.72
N ILE A 174 4.42 -7.63 13.59
CA ILE A 174 3.74 -6.33 13.75
C ILE A 174 4.71 -5.29 14.34
N PRO A 175 5.37 -5.51 15.50
CA PRO A 175 6.31 -4.54 16.04
C PRO A 175 7.51 -4.32 15.11
N ALA A 176 8.02 -5.37 14.45
CA ALA A 176 9.12 -5.26 13.49
C ALA A 176 8.79 -4.31 12.33
N THR A 177 7.61 -4.47 11.75
CA THR A 177 7.16 -3.70 10.58
C THR A 177 6.87 -2.24 10.96
N LEU A 178 6.14 -2.03 12.04
CA LEU A 178 5.74 -0.70 12.49
C LEU A 178 6.95 0.07 13.07
N GLY A 179 7.80 -0.60 13.85
CA GLY A 179 9.06 -0.03 14.36
C GLY A 179 9.98 0.39 13.22
N SER A 180 10.17 -0.45 12.20
CA SER A 180 10.95 -0.08 11.00
C SER A 180 10.38 1.15 10.30
N ALA A 181 9.06 1.23 10.13
CA ALA A 181 8.40 2.37 9.49
C ALA A 181 8.56 3.68 10.29
N ALA A 182 8.41 3.61 11.62
CA ALA A 182 8.64 4.75 12.51
C ALA A 182 10.08 5.25 12.43
N ILE A 183 11.07 4.35 12.49
CA ILE A 183 12.50 4.69 12.36
C ILE A 183 12.77 5.38 11.03
N THR A 184 12.32 4.80 9.91
CA THR A 184 12.49 5.41 8.58
C THR A 184 11.84 6.80 8.51
N SER A 185 10.63 6.97 9.06
CA SER A 185 9.95 8.27 9.10
C SER A 185 10.74 9.30 9.92
N TYR A 186 11.28 8.92 11.08
CA TYR A 186 12.15 9.80 11.87
C TYR A 186 13.42 10.20 11.11
N ILE A 187 14.05 9.27 10.40
CA ILE A 187 15.23 9.54 9.57
C ILE A 187 14.89 10.56 8.47
N MET A 188 13.80 10.35 7.74
CA MET A 188 13.37 11.26 6.66
C MET A 188 13.04 12.66 7.16
N ARG A 189 12.52 12.77 8.40
CA ARG A 189 12.20 14.06 9.04
C ARG A 189 13.40 14.72 9.75
N GLY A 190 14.59 14.13 9.66
CA GLY A 190 15.79 14.62 10.37
C GLY A 190 15.73 14.48 11.89
N LYS A 191 14.74 13.75 12.44
CA LYS A 191 14.58 13.49 13.89
C LYS A 191 15.48 12.34 14.35
N PHE A 192 16.78 12.44 14.09
CA PHE A 192 17.73 11.35 14.28
C PHE A 192 17.83 10.81 15.70
N GLY A 193 17.72 11.68 16.72
CA GLY A 193 17.75 11.25 18.11
C GLY A 193 16.57 10.33 18.48
N LYS A 194 15.39 10.60 17.92
CA LYS A 194 14.21 9.74 18.11
C LYS A 194 14.37 8.40 17.37
N ALA A 195 14.92 8.42 16.15
CA ALA A 195 15.22 7.19 15.41
C ALA A 195 16.19 6.28 16.19
N GLU A 196 17.26 6.86 16.73
CA GLU A 196 18.27 6.14 17.51
C GLU A 196 17.70 5.61 18.83
N ALA A 197 16.95 6.43 19.58
CA ALA A 197 16.27 6.00 20.80
C ALA A 197 15.32 4.82 20.55
N LEU A 198 14.57 4.85 19.44
CA LEU A 198 13.67 3.76 19.07
C LEU A 198 14.41 2.49 18.64
N MET A 199 15.59 2.60 18.01
CA MET A 199 16.46 1.45 17.69
C MET A 199 17.13 0.83 18.91
N GLN A 200 17.38 1.60 19.98
CA GLN A 200 18.01 1.14 21.22
C GLN A 200 17.03 0.45 22.18
N ARG A 201 15.73 0.56 21.94
CA ARG A 201 14.70 -0.12 22.72
C ARG A 201 14.83 -1.65 22.57
N PRO A 202 14.99 -2.42 23.67
CA PRO A 202 15.20 -3.87 23.59
C PRO A 202 14.07 -4.62 22.90
N ASP A 203 12.82 -4.22 23.14
CA ASP A 203 11.62 -4.80 22.52
C ASP A 203 11.60 -4.57 21.00
N MET A 204 11.93 -3.35 20.56
CA MET A 204 12.00 -3.00 19.13
C MET A 204 13.18 -3.66 18.44
N ALA A 205 14.35 -3.66 19.05
CA ALA A 205 15.54 -4.29 18.50
C ALA A 205 15.33 -5.81 18.32
N ALA A 206 14.75 -6.47 19.32
CA ALA A 206 14.40 -7.88 19.27
C ALA A 206 13.39 -8.19 18.17
N ALA A 207 12.34 -7.36 18.03
CA ALA A 207 11.32 -7.56 17.00
C ALA A 207 11.85 -7.32 15.58
N ILE A 208 12.58 -6.21 15.36
CA ILE A 208 13.12 -5.83 14.04
C ILE A 208 14.17 -6.84 13.56
N GLY A 209 14.96 -7.39 14.48
CA GLY A 209 16.04 -8.32 14.19
C GLY A 209 17.33 -7.64 13.70
N GLU A 210 18.45 -8.30 13.94
CA GLU A 210 19.80 -7.73 13.76
C GLU A 210 20.07 -7.26 12.32
N VAL A 211 19.73 -8.07 11.32
CA VAL A 211 19.98 -7.76 9.90
C VAL A 211 19.29 -6.46 9.51
N ARG A 212 18.02 -6.31 9.88
CA ARG A 212 17.23 -5.13 9.55
C ARG A 212 17.65 -3.92 10.37
N LEU A 213 17.98 -4.12 11.63
CA LEU A 213 18.52 -3.06 12.50
C LEU A 213 19.82 -2.50 11.93
N LYS A 214 20.73 -3.36 11.47
CA LYS A 214 21.98 -2.94 10.79
C LYS A 214 21.72 -2.10 9.53
N GLN A 215 20.72 -2.47 8.73
CA GLN A 215 20.31 -1.68 7.56
C GLN A 215 19.79 -0.29 7.98
N LEU A 216 18.93 -0.22 8.99
CA LEU A 216 18.37 1.04 9.49
C LEU A 216 19.46 1.94 10.09
N THR A 217 20.42 1.38 10.83
CA THR A 217 21.60 2.09 11.32
C THR A 217 22.44 2.66 10.16
N GLY A 218 22.64 1.88 9.09
CA GLY A 218 23.30 2.35 7.88
C GLY A 218 22.56 3.52 7.21
N GLN A 219 21.23 3.42 7.10
CA GLN A 219 20.38 4.51 6.58
C GLN A 219 20.46 5.77 7.43
N LEU A 220 20.44 5.64 8.76
CA LEU A 220 20.60 6.75 9.69
C LEU A 220 21.95 7.46 9.48
N GLY A 221 23.04 6.69 9.37
CA GLY A 221 24.38 7.22 9.12
C GLY A 221 24.48 7.96 7.78
N ALA A 222 23.95 7.35 6.71
CA ALA A 222 23.92 7.96 5.39
C ALA A 222 23.11 9.27 5.37
N ALA A 223 21.94 9.31 6.02
CA ALA A 223 21.11 10.51 6.13
C ALA A 223 21.82 11.63 6.90
N ARG A 224 22.49 11.31 8.02
CA ARG A 224 23.31 12.28 8.77
C ARG A 224 24.43 12.88 7.90
N ALA A 225 25.16 12.03 7.17
CA ALA A 225 26.22 12.47 6.27
C ALA A 225 25.69 13.36 5.14
N ALA A 226 24.52 13.02 4.57
CA ALA A 226 23.88 13.81 3.52
C ALA A 226 23.48 15.22 4.01
N ILE A 227 22.89 15.33 5.20
CA ILE A 227 22.56 16.64 5.80
C ILE A 227 23.81 17.44 6.11
N ALA A 228 24.85 16.82 6.67
CA ALA A 228 26.12 17.49 6.94
C ALA A 228 26.77 18.03 5.65
N LYS A 229 26.77 17.23 4.57
CA LYS A 229 27.24 17.63 3.25
C LYS A 229 26.42 18.78 2.67
N ALA A 230 25.09 18.71 2.77
CA ALA A 230 24.21 19.77 2.30
C ALA A 230 24.43 21.08 3.08
N ALA A 231 24.59 21.00 4.41
CA ALA A 231 24.89 22.15 5.25
C ALA A 231 26.24 22.78 4.91
N LEU A 232 27.26 21.97 4.65
CA LEU A 232 28.57 22.44 4.18
C LEU A 232 28.46 23.12 2.82
N ALA A 233 27.71 22.54 1.88
CA ALA A 233 27.50 23.12 0.55
C ALA A 233 26.72 24.45 0.60
N LEU A 234 25.75 24.58 1.52
CA LEU A 234 25.05 25.83 1.79
C LEU A 234 25.99 26.89 2.36
N ARG A 235 26.93 26.49 3.24
CA ARG A 235 27.97 27.39 3.75
C ARG A 235 29.00 27.76 2.69
N SER A 236 29.28 26.90 1.72
CA SER A 236 30.24 27.22 0.64
C SER A 236 29.60 27.96 -0.54
N LYS A 237 28.32 28.32 -0.47
CA LYS A 237 27.64 29.04 -1.55
C LYS A 237 27.85 30.55 -1.38
N ASP A 238 28.62 31.12 -2.28
CA ASP A 238 29.00 32.53 -2.28
C ASP A 238 27.79 33.48 -2.22
N VAL A 239 27.89 34.55 -1.43
CA VAL A 239 26.93 35.65 -1.42
C VAL A 239 27.40 36.68 -2.46
N LYS A 240 26.73 36.70 -3.63
CA LYS A 240 27.08 37.57 -4.77
C LYS A 240 28.55 37.45 -5.20
N GLY A 241 29.08 36.22 -5.25
CA GLY A 241 30.46 35.95 -5.65
C GLY A 241 31.51 36.17 -4.55
N VAL A 242 31.08 36.47 -3.32
CA VAL A 242 31.96 36.49 -2.14
C VAL A 242 31.74 35.21 -1.33
N PRO A 243 32.80 34.42 -1.05
CA PRO A 243 32.72 33.27 -0.16
C PRO A 243 32.00 33.61 1.15
N ARG A 244 31.10 32.73 1.59
CA ARG A 244 30.17 33.04 2.68
C ARG A 244 30.88 33.31 4.01
N ASP A 245 31.97 32.59 4.26
CA ASP A 245 32.86 32.77 5.40
C ASP A 245 33.52 34.15 5.40
N VAL A 246 33.94 34.64 4.23
CA VAL A 246 34.41 36.02 4.05
C VAL A 246 33.27 36.99 4.30
N PHE A 247 32.10 36.76 3.69
CA PHE A 247 30.93 37.62 3.87
C PHE A 247 30.48 37.71 5.33
N ASP A 248 30.43 36.59 6.06
CA ASP A 248 30.01 36.54 7.47
C ASP A 248 31.03 37.22 8.40
N ALA A 249 32.32 37.28 8.01
CA ALA A 249 33.37 38.01 8.71
C ALA A 249 33.36 39.53 8.45
N LEU A 250 32.64 40.01 7.43
CA LEU A 250 32.58 41.44 7.14
C LEU A 250 31.77 42.21 8.20
N PRO A 251 32.13 43.48 8.48
CA PRO A 251 31.32 44.39 9.27
C PRO A 251 29.94 44.62 8.64
N GLU A 252 28.93 44.87 9.47
CA GLU A 252 27.54 45.04 9.03
C GLU A 252 27.32 46.11 7.92
N PRO A 253 28.02 47.26 7.93
CA PRO A 253 27.94 48.23 6.84
C PRO A 253 28.40 47.68 5.48
N GLU A 254 29.41 46.79 5.47
CA GLU A 254 29.96 46.19 4.26
C GLU A 254 29.10 45.03 3.77
N LYS A 255 28.55 44.24 4.70
CA LYS A 255 27.49 43.26 4.40
C LYS A 255 26.30 43.92 3.72
N GLN A 256 25.82 45.05 4.23
CA GLN A 256 24.70 45.80 3.63
C GLN A 256 25.03 46.38 2.25
N ARG A 257 26.28 46.82 2.03
CA ARG A 257 26.74 47.24 0.68
C ARG A 257 26.75 46.08 -0.30
N LEU A 258 27.28 44.93 0.09
CA LEU A 258 27.27 43.72 -0.73
C LEU A 258 25.84 43.26 -1.01
N LEU A 259 24.97 43.22 0.00
CA LEU A 259 23.56 42.86 -0.16
C LEU A 259 22.76 43.87 -0.99
N GLY A 260 23.27 45.09 -1.19
CA GLY A 260 22.59 46.16 -1.94
C GLY A 260 21.48 46.84 -1.12
N THR A 261 21.54 46.71 0.22
CA THR A 261 20.58 47.25 1.18
C THR A 261 21.08 48.54 1.84
N THR A 262 22.01 49.26 1.20
CA THR A 262 22.46 50.57 1.69
C THR A 262 21.24 51.51 1.77
N PRO A 263 21.03 52.24 2.89
CA PRO A 263 19.82 53.04 3.08
C PRO A 263 19.62 54.01 1.91
N LYS A 264 18.42 53.97 1.30
CA LYS A 264 18.03 54.90 0.23
C LYS A 264 18.12 56.35 0.74
N PRO A 265 18.50 57.31 -0.12
CA PRO A 265 18.50 58.73 0.24
C PRO A 265 17.10 59.12 0.73
N GLN A 266 17.04 59.76 1.90
CA GLN A 266 15.79 60.25 2.47
C GLN A 266 15.32 61.45 1.65
N ALA A 267 14.19 61.30 0.97
CA ALA A 267 13.52 62.42 0.35
C ALA A 267 12.51 62.99 1.34
N ARG A 268 12.50 64.31 1.54
CA ARG A 268 11.51 65.00 2.37
C ARG A 268 10.90 66.18 1.60
N ILE A 269 9.66 66.51 1.92
CA ILE A 269 8.99 67.70 1.38
C ILE A 269 9.48 68.91 2.18
N LEU A 270 9.83 69.99 1.48
CA LEU A 270 10.19 71.26 2.11
C LEU A 270 8.95 71.93 2.71
N SER A 271 9.10 72.55 3.87
CA SER A 271 8.05 73.42 4.43
C SER A 271 7.87 74.68 3.55
N ASP A 272 6.73 75.36 3.66
CA ASP A 272 6.45 76.59 2.88
C ASP A 272 7.54 77.65 3.06
N LYS A 273 8.07 77.77 4.28
CA LYS A 273 9.19 78.67 4.59
C LYS A 273 10.48 78.25 3.88
N GLU A 274 10.87 76.97 3.97
CA GLU A 274 12.06 76.46 3.27
C GLU A 274 11.92 76.58 1.75
N THR A 275 10.72 76.39 1.22
CA THR A 275 10.42 76.50 -0.21
C THR A 275 10.57 77.93 -0.70
N LYS A 276 10.05 78.90 0.07
CA LYS A 276 10.21 80.33 -0.19
C LYS A 276 11.67 80.79 -0.07
N ASP A 277 12.39 80.31 0.94
CA ASP A 277 13.81 80.62 1.16
C ASP A 277 14.69 80.09 0.00
N LYS A 278 14.26 79.03 -0.69
CA LYS A 278 14.92 78.47 -1.88
C LYS A 278 14.48 79.16 -3.19
N GLY A 279 13.64 80.18 -3.13
CA GLY A 279 13.23 81.00 -4.27
C GLY A 279 12.05 80.47 -5.08
N PHE A 280 11.30 79.50 -4.56
CA PHE A 280 10.07 79.00 -5.19
C PHE A 280 8.85 79.83 -4.76
N GLU A 281 7.82 79.86 -5.60
CA GLU A 281 6.58 80.59 -5.33
C GLU A 281 5.78 79.98 -4.18
N GLU A 282 5.07 80.82 -3.43
CA GLU A 282 4.27 80.40 -2.28
C GLU A 282 3.13 79.49 -2.74
N GLY A 283 3.01 78.30 -2.14
CA GLY A 283 2.10 77.23 -2.58
C GLY A 283 2.73 76.17 -3.50
N THR A 284 4.02 76.29 -3.85
CA THR A 284 4.75 75.22 -4.57
C THR A 284 5.10 74.08 -3.61
N VAL A 285 4.81 72.83 -3.97
CA VAL A 285 5.26 71.66 -3.18
C VAL A 285 6.57 71.15 -3.78
N VAL A 286 7.66 71.24 -3.02
CA VAL A 286 9.00 70.83 -3.48
C VAL A 286 9.52 69.66 -2.65
N GLN A 287 9.91 68.58 -3.31
CA GLN A 287 10.63 67.46 -2.69
C GLN A 287 12.13 67.69 -2.81
N VAL A 288 12.83 67.66 -1.67
CA VAL A 288 14.29 67.66 -1.65
C VAL A 288 14.78 66.23 -1.47
N THR A 289 15.66 65.80 -2.38
CA THR A 289 16.43 64.56 -2.26
C THR A 289 17.88 64.91 -1.96
N VAL A 290 18.37 64.49 -0.79
CA VAL A 290 19.77 64.71 -0.42
C VAL A 290 20.62 63.57 -0.96
N GLY A 291 21.45 63.89 -1.96
CA GLY A 291 22.38 62.97 -2.59
C GLY A 291 23.60 62.65 -1.74
N LYS A 292 24.38 61.65 -2.18
CA LYS A 292 25.68 61.34 -1.56
C LYS A 292 26.60 62.55 -1.71
N GLY A 293 27.09 63.09 -0.58
CA GLY A 293 27.93 64.29 -0.54
C GLY A 293 27.19 65.58 -0.15
N GLY A 294 25.94 65.50 0.29
CA GLY A 294 25.17 66.66 0.75
C GLY A 294 24.60 67.54 -0.37
N THR A 295 24.67 67.07 -1.62
CA THR A 295 24.07 67.74 -2.77
C THR A 295 22.56 67.62 -2.71
N GLU A 296 21.86 68.75 -2.59
CA GLU A 296 20.40 68.81 -2.61
C GLU A 296 19.91 68.85 -4.06
N LYS A 297 19.04 67.91 -4.43
CA LYS A 297 18.27 67.97 -5.69
C LYS A 297 16.83 68.30 -5.35
N PHE A 298 16.30 69.37 -5.94
CA PHE A 298 14.93 69.82 -5.77
C PHE A 298 14.08 69.34 -6.94
N GLU A 299 12.93 68.75 -6.64
CA GLU A 299 11.92 68.34 -7.62
C GLU A 299 10.59 69.02 -7.26
N ILE A 300 10.07 69.82 -8.18
CA ILE A 300 8.78 70.50 -8.01
C ILE A 300 7.69 69.46 -8.27
N LEU A 301 6.92 69.13 -7.24
CA LEU A 301 5.82 68.18 -7.33
C LEU A 301 4.50 68.85 -7.73
N GLN A 302 4.31 70.12 -7.38
CA GLN A 302 3.09 70.87 -7.67
C GLN A 302 3.39 72.37 -7.75
N LYS A 303 2.87 73.04 -8.78
CA LYS A 303 2.92 74.50 -8.92
C LYS A 303 1.63 75.14 -8.38
N PRO A 304 1.67 76.41 -7.96
CA PRO A 304 0.51 77.09 -7.37
C PRO A 304 -0.67 77.27 -8.34
N GLU A 305 -0.46 77.23 -9.65
CA GLU A 305 -1.51 77.36 -10.67
C GLU A 305 -2.18 76.04 -11.06
N ASP A 306 -1.65 74.90 -10.61
CA ASP A 306 -2.22 73.59 -10.92
C ASP A 306 -3.56 73.46 -10.16
N THR A 307 -4.68 73.65 -10.88
CA THR A 307 -5.99 73.45 -10.27
C THR A 307 -6.13 72.00 -9.85
N LEU A 308 -6.69 71.75 -8.65
CA LEU A 308 -6.92 70.40 -8.10
C LEU A 308 -7.53 69.43 -9.13
N LYS A 309 -8.36 69.95 -10.03
CA LYS A 309 -9.02 69.21 -11.10
C LYS A 309 -8.06 68.70 -12.19
N GLU A 310 -7.05 69.50 -12.59
CA GLU A 310 -6.04 69.08 -13.57
C GLU A 310 -5.09 68.03 -12.98
N ILE A 311 -4.76 68.14 -11.68
CA ILE A 311 -3.96 67.13 -10.98
C ILE A 311 -4.73 65.81 -10.84
N GLU A 312 -6.03 65.87 -10.51
CA GLU A 312 -6.90 64.69 -10.46
C GLU A 312 -7.03 64.01 -11.84
N ASP A 313 -7.20 64.80 -12.90
CA ASP A 313 -7.33 64.28 -14.27
C ASP A 313 -6.00 63.66 -14.77
N GLU A 314 -4.84 64.27 -14.46
CA GLU A 314 -3.54 63.72 -14.84
C GLU A 314 -3.17 62.46 -14.01
N ALA A 315 -3.50 62.46 -12.72
CA ALA A 315 -3.35 61.27 -11.87
C ALA A 315 -4.25 60.12 -12.35
N ALA A 316 -5.50 60.40 -12.72
CA ALA A 316 -6.41 59.43 -13.30
C ALA A 316 -5.91 58.89 -14.66
N ALA A 317 -5.31 59.74 -15.50
CA ALA A 317 -4.72 59.31 -16.76
C ALA A 317 -3.50 58.40 -16.54
N ARG A 318 -2.63 58.72 -15.58
CA ARG A 318 -1.46 57.88 -15.22
C ARG A 318 -1.88 56.53 -14.62
N GLU A 319 -2.91 56.48 -13.78
CA GLU A 319 -3.47 55.24 -13.24
C GLU A 319 -4.10 54.37 -14.35
N ARG A 320 -4.85 54.96 -15.29
CA ARG A 320 -5.37 54.23 -16.46
C ARG A 320 -4.26 53.63 -17.32
N GLY A 321 -3.16 54.36 -17.55
CA GLY A 321 -1.99 53.85 -18.27
C GLY A 321 -1.30 52.69 -17.55
N LYS A 322 -1.12 52.78 -16.22
CA LYS A 322 -0.54 51.70 -15.41
C LYS A 322 -1.42 50.45 -15.41
N LEU A 323 -2.73 50.61 -15.31
CA LEU A 323 -3.67 49.49 -15.36
C LEU A 323 -3.69 48.82 -16.74
N GLY A 324 -3.65 49.60 -17.82
CA GLY A 324 -3.50 49.08 -19.19
C GLY A 324 -2.24 48.23 -19.35
N SER A 325 -1.08 48.76 -18.96
CA SER A 325 0.20 48.02 -19.07
C SER A 325 0.24 46.75 -18.20
N ARG A 326 -0.42 46.74 -17.04
CA ARG A 326 -0.57 45.54 -16.20
C ARG A 326 -1.48 44.50 -16.84
N LEU A 327 -2.56 44.94 -17.48
CA LEU A 327 -3.52 44.06 -18.14
C LEU A 327 -2.88 43.40 -19.37
N GLU A 328 -2.11 44.16 -20.16
CA GLU A 328 -1.30 43.64 -21.26
C GLU A 328 -0.22 42.65 -20.77
N SER A 329 0.45 42.96 -19.66
CA SER A 329 1.44 42.06 -19.05
C SER A 329 0.80 40.76 -18.56
N MET A 330 -0.38 40.84 -17.94
CA MET A 330 -1.14 39.65 -17.52
C MET A 330 -1.62 38.83 -18.71
N GLN A 331 -2.13 39.46 -19.77
CA GLN A 331 -2.54 38.77 -20.99
C GLN A 331 -1.35 38.08 -21.67
N SER A 332 -0.18 38.71 -21.71
CA SER A 332 1.06 38.11 -22.23
C SER A 332 1.49 36.88 -21.41
N ILE A 333 1.41 36.95 -20.08
CA ILE A 333 1.70 35.82 -19.19
C ILE A 333 0.70 34.68 -19.39
N LEU A 334 -0.60 34.99 -19.48
CA LEU A 334 -1.66 33.99 -19.68
C LEU A 334 -1.56 33.31 -21.07
N ALA A 335 -1.23 34.07 -22.12
CA ALA A 335 -0.98 33.53 -23.45
C ALA A 335 0.25 32.60 -23.47
N THR A 336 1.32 32.96 -22.76
CA THR A 336 2.52 32.11 -22.62
C THR A 336 2.24 30.84 -21.83
N ALA A 337 1.27 30.88 -20.89
CA ALA A 337 0.85 29.75 -20.08
C ALA A 337 -0.19 28.83 -20.77
N GLY A 338 -0.58 29.11 -22.01
CA GLY A 338 -1.54 28.30 -22.77
C GLY A 338 -2.98 28.41 -22.27
N ALA A 339 -3.32 29.45 -21.51
CA ALA A 339 -4.70 29.74 -21.14
C ALA A 339 -5.43 30.31 -22.37
N PRO A 340 -6.63 29.80 -22.73
CA PRO A 340 -7.44 30.43 -23.77
C PRO A 340 -7.86 31.86 -23.33
N PRO A 341 -8.07 32.77 -24.29
CA PRO A 341 -8.30 34.21 -24.03
C PRO A 341 -9.53 34.51 -23.18
#